data_AF-A0A948NN77-F1
#
_entry.id   AF-A0A948NN77-F1
#
_cell.length_a   1.000
_cell.length_b   1.000
_cell.length_c   1.000
_cell.angle_alpha   90.00
_cell.angle_beta   90.00
_cell.angle_gamma   90.00
#
_symmetry.space_group_name_H-M   'P 1'
#
loop_
_entity.id
_entity.type
_entity.pdbx_description
1 polymer ?
#
loop_
_entity_poly.entity_id
_entity_poly.type
_entity_poly.pdbx_seq_one_letter_code
_entity_poly.pdbx_strand_id
1 'polypeptide(L)'
;MAFAASQPPCQQNRAIFSCTLYHGRINGISTKSLGQRIRKLRTDRSLSQDDLAKALGLHRQSVSLLEKGERDLTATELDEQ
;
A
#
# COMPACT_ATOMS: atom_id res chain seq x y z
N MET A 1 8.26 -29.36 -37.42
CA MET A 1 7.93 -29.35 -35.98
C MET A 1 9.07 -28.69 -35.22
N ALA A 2 8.89 -27.44 -34.79
CA ALA A 2 9.65 -26.81 -33.72
C ALA A 2 8.84 -25.58 -33.26
N PHE A 3 8.35 -25.61 -32.02
CA PHE A 3 7.57 -24.55 -31.40
C PHE A 3 8.46 -23.33 -31.15
N ALA A 4 8.14 -22.20 -31.79
CA ALA A 4 8.74 -20.92 -31.45
C ALA A 4 8.13 -20.41 -30.13
N ALA A 5 8.86 -20.54 -29.03
CA ALA A 5 8.52 -19.88 -27.77
C ALA A 5 8.92 -18.40 -27.86
N SER A 6 7.93 -17.54 -28.10
CA SER A 6 8.00 -16.10 -27.94
C SER A 6 8.17 -15.76 -26.45
N GLN A 7 9.39 -15.48 -26.01
CA GLN A 7 9.65 -14.96 -24.67
C GLN A 7 9.16 -13.49 -24.58
N PRO A 8 8.51 -13.07 -23.47
CA PRO A 8 8.04 -11.70 -23.29
C PRO A 8 9.20 -10.71 -23.02
N PRO A 9 9.09 -9.45 -23.50
CA PRO A 9 10.16 -8.46 -23.42
C PRO A 9 10.18 -7.78 -22.04
N CYS A 10 10.76 -8.42 -21.04
CA CYS A 10 11.03 -7.75 -19.76
C CYS A 10 12.28 -8.25 -19.02
N GLN A 11 13.31 -8.74 -19.71
CA GLN A 11 14.56 -9.12 -19.02
C GLN A 11 15.84 -8.73 -19.76
N GLN A 12 15.84 -7.59 -20.46
CA GLN A 12 17.07 -7.04 -21.02
C GLN A 12 17.10 -5.52 -20.91
N ASN A 13 17.33 -5.01 -19.69
CA ASN A 13 18.30 -3.92 -19.57
C ASN A 13 18.89 -3.82 -18.15
N ARG A 14 20.20 -4.04 -18.09
CA ARG A 14 21.02 -4.02 -16.88
C ARG A 14 21.84 -2.74 -16.94
N ALA A 15 21.24 -1.61 -16.54
CA ALA A 15 21.94 -0.34 -16.43
C ALA A 15 21.26 0.58 -15.40
N ILE A 16 22.03 0.91 -14.35
CA ILE A 16 21.86 2.03 -13.41
C ILE A 16 20.78 1.82 -12.32
N PHE A 17 21.19 1.11 -11.26
CA PHE A 17 20.66 1.34 -9.91
C PHE A 17 21.05 2.77 -9.47
N SER A 18 20.24 3.76 -9.86
CA SER A 18 20.35 5.15 -9.41
C SER A 18 19.69 5.27 -8.03
N CYS A 19 20.52 5.15 -7.01
CA CYS A 19 20.21 5.58 -5.65
C CYS A 19 19.98 7.10 -5.62
N THR A 20 18.72 7.53 -5.68
CA THR A 20 18.30 8.85 -5.20
C THR A 20 17.15 8.66 -4.23
N LEU A 21 17.53 8.58 -2.96
CA LEU A 21 16.73 8.47 -1.75
C LEU A 21 15.48 9.36 -1.78
N TYR A 22 14.30 8.73 -1.90
CA TYR A 22 13.04 9.34 -1.46
C TYR A 22 12.96 9.28 0.07
N HIS A 23 13.73 10.13 0.75
CA HIS A 23 13.51 10.37 2.18
C HIS A 23 12.34 11.35 2.35
N GLY A 24 11.13 10.84 2.17
CA GLY A 24 9.91 11.54 2.56
C GLY A 24 9.90 11.68 4.09
N ARG A 25 10.29 12.84 4.60
CA ARG A 25 10.17 13.17 6.03
C ARG A 25 8.69 13.15 6.40
N ILE A 26 8.26 12.15 7.15
CA ILE A 26 6.93 12.11 7.75
C ILE A 26 6.96 13.02 8.99
N ASN A 27 6.74 14.32 8.80
CA ASN A 27 6.54 15.25 9.91
C ASN A 27 5.23 14.87 10.64
N GLY A 28 5.28 14.88 11.99
CA GLY A 28 4.25 14.43 12.93
C GLY A 28 2.83 14.35 12.40
N ILE A 29 2.46 13.19 11.85
CA ILE A 29 1.10 12.92 11.39
C ILE A 29 0.27 12.55 12.61
N SER A 30 -0.83 13.27 12.85
CA SER A 30 -1.80 12.86 13.87
C SER A 30 -2.58 11.64 13.39
N THR A 31 -2.91 10.72 14.30
CA THR A 31 -3.66 9.48 14.01
C THR A 31 -4.97 9.75 13.26
N LYS A 32 -5.67 10.84 13.63
CA LYS A 32 -6.87 11.32 12.93
C LYS A 32 -6.60 11.73 11.49
N SER A 33 -5.56 12.52 11.26
CA SER A 33 -5.19 12.94 9.89
C SER A 33 -4.74 11.76 9.02
N LEU A 34 -4.07 10.77 9.63
CA LEU A 34 -3.70 9.52 8.97
C LEU A 34 -4.95 8.73 8.56
N GLY A 35 -5.87 8.50 9.49
CA GLY A 35 -7.12 7.78 9.25
C GLY A 35 -7.97 8.42 8.15
N GLN A 36 -8.04 9.76 8.11
CA GLN A 36 -8.71 10.50 7.04
C GLN A 36 -8.06 10.29 5.68
N ARG A 37 -6.72 10.30 5.60
CA ARG A 37 -6.00 10.04 4.34
C ARG A 37 -6.21 8.61 3.85
N ILE A 38 -6.21 7.64 4.77
CA ILE A 38 -6.49 6.23 4.45
C ILE A 38 -7.90 6.10 3.87
N ARG A 39 -8.91 6.70 4.52
CA ARG A 39 -10.29 6.70 4.04
C ARG A 39 -10.40 7.30 2.64
N LYS A 40 -9.73 8.43 2.40
CA LYS A 40 -9.73 9.10 1.09
C LYS A 40 -9.13 8.21 0.01
N LEU A 41 -7.94 7.64 0.24
CA LEU A 41 -7.30 6.74 -0.72
C LEU A 41 -8.15 5.48 -0.98
N ARG A 42 -8.83 4.96 0.05
CA ARG A 42 -9.74 3.83 -0.09
C ARG A 42 -10.91 4.16 -1.01
N THR A 43 -11.56 5.32 -0.81
CA THR A 43 -12.69 5.74 -1.66
C THR A 43 -12.25 6.08 -3.08
N ASP A 44 -11.08 6.69 -3.25
CA ASP A 44 -10.53 7.01 -4.58
C ASP A 44 -10.26 5.74 -5.40
N ARG A 45 -9.94 4.63 -4.72
CA ARG A 45 -9.78 3.30 -5.32
C ARG A 45 -11.06 2.48 -5.37
N SER A 46 -12.22 3.07 -5.01
CA SER A 46 -13.52 2.38 -4.94
C SER A 46 -13.53 1.11 -4.08
N LEU A 47 -12.70 1.07 -3.03
CA LEU A 47 -12.60 -0.08 -2.12
C LEU A 47 -13.60 0.06 -0.97
N SER A 48 -14.22 -1.04 -0.55
CA SER A 48 -14.97 -1.08 0.72
C SER A 48 -14.03 -1.20 1.93
N GLN A 49 -14.54 -0.93 3.13
CA GLN A 49 -13.75 -1.16 4.36
C GLN A 49 -13.37 -2.64 4.50
N ASP A 50 -14.22 -3.55 4.03
CA ASP A 50 -13.95 -4.99 4.03
C ASP A 50 -12.85 -5.37 3.03
N ASP A 51 -12.79 -4.71 1.87
CA ASP A 51 -11.72 -4.96 0.89
C ASP A 51 -10.37 -4.46 1.39
N LEU A 52 -10.35 -3.28 2.03
CA LEU A 52 -9.14 -2.78 2.68
C LEU A 52 -8.71 -3.68 3.84
N ALA A 53 -9.67 -4.17 4.63
CA ALA A 53 -9.41 -5.11 5.72
C ALA A 53 -8.76 -6.40 5.21
N LYS A 54 -9.31 -7.00 4.14
CA LYS A 54 -8.73 -8.18 3.49
C LYS A 54 -7.32 -7.93 2.95
N ALA A 55 -7.09 -6.78 2.31
CA ALA A 55 -5.79 -6.42 1.76
C ALA A 55 -4.71 -6.24 2.85
N LEU A 56 -5.11 -5.80 4.05
CA LEU A 56 -4.20 -5.60 5.18
C LEU A 56 -4.18 -6.79 6.16
N GLY A 57 -4.95 -7.86 5.91
CA GLY A 57 -5.12 -8.96 6.85
C GLY A 57 -5.79 -8.56 8.19
N LEU A 58 -6.53 -7.45 8.20
CA LEU A 58 -7.19 -6.90 9.39
C LEU A 58 -8.67 -7.26 9.43
N HIS A 59 -9.28 -7.06 10.59
CA HIS A 59 -10.74 -7.11 10.72
C HIS A 59 -11.37 -5.78 10.29
N ARG A 60 -12.57 -5.82 9.69
CA ARG A 60 -13.33 -4.63 9.27
C ARG A 60 -13.46 -3.57 10.36
N GLN A 61 -13.70 -3.98 11.60
CA GLN A 61 -13.80 -3.05 12.74
C GLN A 61 -12.48 -2.32 13.01
N SER A 62 -11.35 -2.99 12.84
CA SER A 62 -10.02 -2.39 12.99
C SER A 62 -9.80 -1.28 11.96
N VAL A 63 -10.22 -1.50 10.72
CA VAL A 63 -10.18 -0.47 9.66
C VAL A 63 -11.06 0.73 10.01
N SER A 64 -12.26 0.49 10.57
CA SER A 64 -13.14 1.59 11.00
C SER A 64 -12.52 2.44 12.13
N LEU A 65 -11.91 1.81 13.13
CA LEU A 65 -11.23 2.51 14.23
C LEU A 65 -9.99 3.28 13.74
N LEU A 66 -9.26 2.69 12.80
CA LEU A 66 -8.12 3.30 12.14
C LEU A 66 -8.53 4.55 11.34
N GLU A 67 -9.60 4.47 10.54
CA GLU A 67 -10.10 5.62 9.77
C GLU A 67 -10.58 6.77 10.66
N LYS A 68 -11.08 6.46 11.87
CA LYS A 68 -11.47 7.45 12.88
C LYS A 68 -10.29 8.04 13.66
N GLY A 69 -9.11 7.41 13.59
CA GLY A 69 -7.94 7.76 14.40
C GLY A 69 -8.06 7.40 15.88
N GLU A 70 -8.97 6.47 16.21
CA GLU A 70 -9.12 5.90 17.55
C GLU A 70 -8.10 4.77 17.82
N ARG A 71 -7.43 4.31 16.76
CA ARG A 71 -6.39 3.29 16.81
C ARG A 71 -5.15 3.77 16.04
N ASP A 72 -3.98 3.43 16.57
CA ASP A 72 -2.70 3.60 15.89
C ASP A 72 -2.48 2.52 14.83
N LEU A 73 -1.95 2.93 13.68
CA LEU A 73 -1.49 2.03 12.63
C LEU A 73 -0.07 1.57 12.97
N THR A 74 0.16 0.26 12.98
CA THR A 74 1.50 -0.29 13.21
C THR A 74 2.21 -0.49 11.87
N ALA A 75 3.52 -0.25 11.82
CA ALA A 75 4.31 -0.40 10.59
C ALA A 75 4.18 -1.80 9.95
N THR A 76 4.01 -2.84 10.77
CA THR A 76 3.81 -4.23 10.34
C THR A 76 2.56 -4.43 9.47
N GLU A 77 1.58 -3.52 9.54
CA GLU A 77 0.35 -3.58 8.75
C GLU A 77 0.54 -2.98 7.34
N LEU A 78 1.66 -2.28 7.11
CA LEU A 78 2.03 -1.69 5.84
C LEU A 78 3.12 -2.48 5.10
N ASP A 79 3.68 -3.50 5.72
CA ASP A 79 4.66 -4.37 5.07
C ASP A 79 3.97 -5.19 3.97
N GLU A 80 4.61 -5.26 2.79
CA GLU A 80 4.16 -6.10 1.68
C GLU A 80 4.21 -7.58 2.13
N GLN A 81 3.03 -8.17 2.40
CA GLN A 81 2.87 -9.60 2.67
C GLN A 81 2.68 -10.40 1.39
#